data_AF-A0A7W1RW09-F1
#
_entry.id   AF-A0A7W1RW09-F1
#
_cell.length_a   1.000
_cell.length_b   1.000
_cell.length_c   1.000
_cell.angle_alpha   90.00
_cell.angle_beta   90.00
_cell.angle_gamma   90.00
#
_symmetry.space_group_name_H-M   'P 1'
#
loop_
_entity.id
_entity.type
_entity.pdbx_description
1 polymer ?
#
loop_
_entity_poly.entity_id
_entity_poly.type
_entity_poly.pdbx_seq_one_letter_code
_entity_poly.pdbx_strand_id
1 'polypeptide(L)'
;MLVRLEIRGQVIGLRREQADYARALAEAQAGRSSRLRDLALVLEWALASSRVVSLRRSEARELLRLALENPALAEVAEAIDGASGAAAAA
;
A
#
# COMPACT_ATOMS: atom_id res chain seq x y z
N MET A 1 11.13 -3.72 11.28
CA MET A 1 9.72 -3.48 11.72
C MET A 1 8.82 -3.64 10.51
N LEU A 2 7.67 -4.29 10.68
CA LEU A 2 6.67 -4.47 9.62
C LEU A 2 5.56 -3.43 9.76
N VAL A 3 5.18 -2.81 8.64
CA VAL A 3 3.98 -1.98 8.52
C VAL A 3 2.83 -2.90 8.09
N ARG A 4 1.70 -2.85 8.79
CA ARG A 4 0.58 -3.75 8.55
C ARG A 4 -0.55 -2.98 7.88
N LEU A 5 -0.88 -3.36 6.65
CA LEU A 5 -1.99 -2.78 5.89
C LEU A 5 -3.09 -3.81 5.71
N GLU A 6 -4.34 -3.40 5.85
CA GLU A 6 -5.49 -4.22 5.47
C GLU A 6 -6.01 -3.77 4.10
N ILE A 7 -6.07 -4.71 3.17
CA ILE A 7 -6.48 -4.49 1.78
C ILE A 7 -7.53 -5.55 1.46
N ARG A 8 -8.77 -5.12 1.23
CA ARG A 8 -9.89 -6.01 0.85
C ARG A 8 -10.11 -7.17 1.83
N GLY A 9 -9.98 -6.90 3.12
CA GLY A 9 -10.15 -7.86 4.21
C GLY A 9 -8.90 -8.69 4.51
N GLN A 10 -7.79 -8.47 3.82
CA GLN A 10 -6.54 -9.21 4.01
C GLN A 10 -5.47 -8.32 4.61
N VAL A 11 -4.79 -8.82 5.65
CA VAL A 11 -3.69 -8.09 6.29
C VAL A 11 -2.38 -8.49 5.63
N ILE A 12 -1.74 -7.54 4.96
CA ILE A 12 -0.40 -7.69 4.39
C ILE A 12 0.63 -7.00 5.28
N GLY A 13 1.83 -7.58 5.36
CA GLY A 13 2.97 -7.00 6.04
C GLY A 13 3.97 -6.44 5.02
N LEU A 14 4.28 -5.15 5.12
CA LEU A 14 5.34 -4.51 4.34
C LEU A 14 6.58 -4.28 5.20
N ARG A 15 7.76 -4.39 4.59
CA ARG A 15 8.96 -3.84 5.22
C ARG A 15 8.82 -2.32 5.33
N ARG A 16 9.32 -1.75 6.43
CA ARG A 16 9.27 -0.30 6.67
C ARG A 16 9.84 0.50 5.49
N GLU A 17 10.95 0.03 4.89
CA GLU A 17 11.58 0.65 3.72
C GLU A 17 10.66 0.68 2.50
N GLN A 18 9.94 -0.41 2.23
CA GLN A 18 8.98 -0.49 1.11
C GLN A 18 7.80 0.47 1.34
N ALA A 19 7.27 0.51 2.57
CA ALA A 19 6.19 1.42 2.93
C ALA A 19 6.62 2.89 2.85
N ASP A 20 7.83 3.23 3.28
CA ASP A 20 8.36 4.60 3.17
C ASP A 20 8.63 4.99 1.71
N TYR A 21 9.18 4.08 0.91
CA TYR A 21 9.38 4.32 -0.52
C TYR A 21 8.04 4.53 -1.26
N ALA A 22 7.03 3.72 -0.97
CA ALA A 22 5.69 3.88 -1.52
C ALA A 22 5.05 5.22 -1.09
N ARG A 23 5.23 5.64 0.17
CA ARG A 23 4.79 6.94 0.68
C ARG A 23 5.43 8.07 -0.12
N ALA A 24 6.77 8.05 -0.26
CA ALA A 24 7.52 9.08 -0.97
C ALA A 24 7.10 9.19 -2.44
N LEU A 25 6.88 8.06 -3.11
CA LEU A 25 6.38 8.04 -4.50
C LEU A 25 4.96 8.62 -4.62
N ALA A 26 4.07 8.27 -3.68
CA ALA A 26 2.71 8.80 -3.65
C ALA A 26 2.72 10.32 -3.38
N GLU A 27 3.55 10.78 -2.47
CA GLU A 27 3.72 12.20 -2.12
C GLU A 27 4.27 13.01 -3.31
N ALA A 28 5.29 12.49 -4.01
CA ALA A 28 5.85 13.13 -5.21
C ALA A 28 4.81 13.31 -6.34
N GLN A 29 3.78 12.46 -6.38
CA GLN A 29 2.71 12.50 -7.38
C GLN A 29 1.40 13.12 -6.84
N ALA A 30 1.34 13.52 -5.56
CA ALA A 30 0.13 13.98 -4.88
C ALA A 30 -0.48 15.24 -5.52
N GLY A 31 0.35 16.11 -6.13
CA GLY A 31 -0.11 17.29 -6.85
C GLY A 31 -0.93 16.98 -8.11
N ARG A 32 -0.88 15.74 -8.62
CA ARG A 32 -1.59 15.31 -9.84
C ARG A 32 -2.83 14.47 -9.56
N SER A 33 -2.99 13.96 -8.33
CA SER A 33 -4.08 13.07 -7.95
C SER A 33 -4.36 13.14 -6.46
N SER A 34 -5.60 13.49 -6.09
CA SER A 34 -6.06 13.44 -4.70
C SER A 34 -5.94 12.04 -4.10
N ARG A 35 -6.09 10.97 -4.91
CA ARG A 35 -5.95 9.60 -4.42
C ARG A 35 -4.52 9.27 -4.00
N LEU A 36 -3.52 9.83 -4.68
CA LEU A 36 -2.11 9.65 -4.31
C LEU A 36 -1.76 10.47 -3.07
N ARG A 37 -2.36 11.66 -2.92
CA ARG A 37 -2.28 12.42 -1.67
C ARG A 37 -2.84 11.63 -0.49
N ASP A 38 -4.04 11.08 -0.64
CA ASP A 38 -4.69 10.29 0.42
C ASP A 38 -3.87 9.03 0.74
N LEU A 39 -3.34 8.34 -0.27
CA LEU A 39 -2.44 7.21 -0.08
C LEU A 39 -1.18 7.59 0.71
N ALA A 40 -0.55 8.72 0.38
CA ALA A 40 0.65 9.19 1.09
C ALA A 40 0.37 9.42 2.59
N LEU A 41 -0.76 10.07 2.91
CA LEU A 41 -1.17 10.31 4.31
C LEU A 41 -1.46 9.01 5.06
N VAL A 42 -2.13 8.06 4.41
CA VAL A 42 -2.44 6.77 5.03
C VAL A 42 -1.17 5.95 5.27
N LEU A 43 -0.21 5.98 4.35
CA LEU A 43 1.08 5.32 4.52
C LEU A 43 1.94 5.99 5.60
N GLU A 44 1.94 7.31 5.68
CA GLU A 44 2.58 8.06 6.77
C GLU A 44 2.02 7.63 8.13
N TRP A 45 0.69 7.55 8.25
CA TRP A 45 0.05 7.08 9.47
C TRP A 45 0.43 5.62 9.79
N ALA A 46 0.46 4.75 8.79
CA ALA A 46 0.85 3.35 8.96
C ALA A 46 2.33 3.19 9.38
N LEU A 47 3.22 4.07 8.91
CA LEU A 47 4.64 4.10 9.30
C LEU A 47 4.85 4.61 10.73
N ALA A 48 3.96 5.48 11.21
CA ALA A 48 3.97 6.03 12.56
C ALA A 48 3.24 5.15 13.60
N SER A 49 2.52 4.13 13.15
CA SER A 49 1.64 3.29 13.98
C SER A 49 2.09 1.84 14.02
N SER A 50 1.79 1.15 15.12
CA SER A 50 1.89 -0.32 15.21
C SER A 50 0.58 -1.03 14.87
N ARG A 51 -0.50 -0.27 14.62
CA ARG A 51 -1.83 -0.80 14.28
C ARG A 51 -1.90 -1.22 12.82
N VAL A 52 -2.84 -2.11 12.54
CA VAL A 52 -3.25 -2.41 11.16
C VAL A 52 -4.00 -1.20 10.62
N VAL A 53 -3.60 -0.73 9.44
CA VAL A 53 -4.22 0.40 8.76
C VAL A 53 -4.95 -0.10 7.52
N SER A 54 -6.28 0.10 7.49
CA SER A 54 -7.11 -0.29 6.36
C SER A 54 -6.98 0.69 5.20
N LEU A 55 -6.67 0.19 4.00
CA LEU A 55 -6.71 0.96 2.77
C LEU A 55 -8.10 0.91 2.15
N ARG A 56 -8.56 2.06 1.68
CA ARG A 56 -9.74 2.13 0.80
C ARG A 56 -9.43 1.52 -0.55
N ARG A 57 -10.48 1.16 -1.30
CA ARG A 57 -10.36 0.58 -2.65
C ARG A 57 -9.53 1.46 -3.60
N SER A 58 -9.66 2.79 -3.50
CA SER A 58 -8.87 3.73 -4.30
C SER A 58 -7.40 3.72 -3.93
N GLU A 59 -7.07 3.77 -2.64
CA GLU A 59 -5.71 3.76 -2.11
C GLU A 59 -5.00 2.45 -2.45
N ALA A 60 -5.66 1.30 -2.24
CA ALA A 60 -5.12 -0.01 -2.59
C ALA A 60 -4.83 -0.13 -4.10
N ARG A 61 -5.67 0.47 -4.95
CA ARG A 61 -5.44 0.49 -6.40
C ARG A 61 -4.23 1.34 -6.77
N GLU A 62 -4.08 2.52 -6.16
CA GLU A 62 -2.91 3.37 -6.41
C GLU A 62 -1.63 2.72 -5.87
N LEU A 63 -1.67 2.06 -4.71
CA LEU A 63 -0.54 1.32 -4.16
C LEU A 63 -0.11 0.19 -5.10
N LEU A 64 -1.07 -0.60 -5.60
CA LEU A 64 -0.78 -1.65 -6.58
C LEU A 64 -0.19 -1.07 -7.87
N ARG A 65 -0.75 0.04 -8.37
CA ARG A 65 -0.21 0.73 -9.56
C ARG A 65 1.25 1.16 -9.34
N LEU A 66 1.54 1.83 -8.22
CA LEU A 66 2.90 2.22 -7.88
C LEU A 66 3.83 1.01 -7.74
N ALA A 67 3.34 -0.10 -7.18
CA ALA A 67 4.11 -1.32 -7.02
C ALA A 67 4.46 -1.99 -8.36
N LEU A 68 3.52 -2.01 -9.31
CA LEU A 68 3.75 -2.54 -10.66
C LEU A 68 4.70 -1.66 -11.48
N GLU A 69 4.68 -0.34 -11.27
CA GLU A 69 5.54 0.62 -11.97
C GLU A 69 6.97 0.69 -11.39
N ASN A 70 7.21 0.13 -10.18
CA ASN A 70 8.47 0.29 -9.46
C ASN A 70 9.02 -1.06 -8.96
N PRO A 71 10.14 -1.56 -9.52
CA PRO A 71 10.73 -2.85 -9.14
C PRO A 71 11.03 -3.01 -7.63
N ALA A 72 11.35 -1.92 -6.93
CA ALA A 72 11.59 -1.93 -5.49
C ALA A 72 10.37 -2.33 -4.65
N LEU A 73 9.18 -2.34 -5.26
CA LEU A 73 7.90 -2.69 -4.64
C LEU A 73 7.30 -3.98 -5.23
N ALA A 74 8.06 -4.77 -5.99
CA ALA A 74 7.54 -5.99 -6.63
C ALA A 74 6.88 -6.96 -5.65
N GLU A 75 7.50 -7.20 -4.49
CA GLU A 75 6.95 -8.02 -3.41
C GLU A 75 5.62 -7.47 -2.85
N VAL A 76 5.41 -6.15 -2.92
CA VAL A 76 4.16 -5.52 -2.50
C VAL A 76 3.05 -5.83 -3.51
N ALA A 77 3.35 -5.78 -4.81
CA ALA A 77 2.40 -6.16 -5.83
C ALA A 77 1.99 -7.64 -5.67
N GLU A 78 2.97 -8.52 -5.49
CA GLU A 78 2.72 -9.95 -5.24
C GLU A 78 1.88 -10.19 -3.98
N ALA A 79 2.15 -9.48 -2.89
CA ALA A 79 1.35 -9.58 -1.66
C ALA A 79 -0.10 -9.12 -1.87
N ILE A 80 -0.33 -8.05 -2.64
CA ILE A 80 -1.67 -7.55 -2.94
C ILE A 80 -2.45 -8.50 -3.88
N ASP A 81 -1.78 -9.08 -4.87
CA ASP A 81 -2.37 -10.04 -5.79
C ASP A 81 -2.66 -11.38 -5.12
N GLY A 82 -1.74 -11.88 -4.28
CA GLY A 82 -1.95 -13.07 -3.46
C GLY A 82 -3.14 -12.93 -2.50
N ALA A 83 -3.28 -11.75 -1.87
CA ALA A 83 -4.45 -11.41 -1.07
C ALA A 83 -5.76 -11.39 -1.89
N SER A 84 -5.71 -10.95 -3.15
CA SER A 84 -6.87 -10.94 -4.05
C SER A 84 -7.27 -12.35 -4.52
N GLY A 85 -6.29 -13.24 -4.74
CA GLY A 85 -6.52 -14.64 -5.10
C GLY A 85 -7.18 -15.44 -3.97
N ALA A 86 -6.75 -15.23 -2.73
CA ALA A 86 -7.34 -15.88 -1.56
C ALA A 86 -8.82 -15.48 -1.33
N ALA A 87 -9.17 -14.23 -1.59
CA ALA A 87 -10.55 -13.74 -1.47
C ALA A 87 -11.50 -14.27 -2.55
N ALA A 88 -11.00 -14.68 -3.72
CA ALA A 88 -11.80 -15.25 -4.80
C ALA A 88 -12.07 -16.76 -4.64
N ALA A 89 -11.33 -17.43 -3.75
CA ALA A 89 -11.43 -18.87 -3.50
C ALA A 89 -12.28 -19.21 -2.25
N ALA A 90 -12.79 -18.21 -1.54
CA ALA A 90 -13.63 -18.33 -0.34
C ALA A 90 -15.07 -17.93 -0.64
#